data_AF-A0A2S6IDB5-F1
#
_entry.id   AF-A0A2S6IDB5-F1
#
_cell.length_a   1.000
_cell.length_b   1.000
_cell.length_c   1.000
_cell.angle_alpha   90.00
_cell.angle_beta   90.00
_cell.angle_gamma   90.00
#
_symmetry.space_group_name_H-M   'P 1'
#
loop_
_entity.id
_entity.type
_entity.pdbx_description
1 polymer ?
#
loop_
_entity_poly.entity_id
_entity_poly.type
_entity_poly.pdbx_seq_one_letter_code
_entity_poly.pdbx_strand_id
1 'polypeptide(L)'
;MRNGGLPQPGAAGENAATTTDLKRRNGAERENWWDLRIGSQPDGPPATPHAGTAQPAASPDAGGNPSRAIRVGPDPLCSHIWQAQALARAHQLRADWAAYVVGAPAGVGEEFARLLATVELLCSRRPGPRRAFSGAAVEQTWSALHAAELILVARLPERAVAGMLPWVADQLRRHVPRRGVQRSSIRALLRAPTSARTGGETGAGTPPQAPSRPSVSPERQQVLLALRSAHSASDAAHVRVRSFSRLVVVAGVAGFLAVLFLCAFAAWQPAALPLCTVEPFVCPTAGPDRRFDVTVAALLGAAGAVLSAAAALRHIDGTSTPYAVPAALAALKIPLGALTAVLGLLVLRSEPGGIDLGLSSPGALLAWAVALGVSQELFTHLVDLRGRALLDAVAPKAASTPPATAPA
;
A
#
# COMPACT_ATOMS: atom_id res chain seq x y z
N MET A 1 -13.12 53.17 55.34
CA MET A 1 -14.34 52.38 55.66
C MET A 1 -14.66 51.48 54.48
N ARG A 2 -14.81 50.16 54.74
CA ARG A 2 -15.41 49.06 53.91
C ARG A 2 -14.82 48.85 52.50
N ASN A 3 -14.06 47.80 52.16
CA ASN A 3 -14.01 46.37 52.50
C ASN A 3 -15.18 45.52 51.97
N GLY A 4 -14.84 44.47 51.19
CA GLY A 4 -15.71 43.39 50.70
C GLY A 4 -15.49 43.14 49.20
N GLY A 5 -14.98 42.01 48.70
CA GLY A 5 -14.85 40.66 49.26
C GLY A 5 -15.31 39.69 48.16
N LEU A 6 -14.36 39.04 47.48
CA LEU A 6 -14.59 38.01 46.47
C LEU A 6 -15.20 36.75 47.11
N PRO A 7 -16.16 36.07 46.46
CA PRO A 7 -16.62 34.76 46.91
C PRO A 7 -15.82 33.63 46.25
N GLN A 8 -15.33 32.70 47.08
CA GLN A 8 -15.16 31.30 46.71
C GLN A 8 -16.44 30.53 47.05
N PRO A 9 -16.72 29.47 46.28
CA PRO A 9 -16.93 28.14 46.87
C PRO A 9 -16.08 27.11 46.09
N GLY A 10 -15.56 26.03 46.65
CA GLY A 10 -16.09 25.14 47.68
C GLY A 10 -15.86 23.71 47.17
N ALA A 11 -15.10 22.92 47.91
CA ALA A 11 -14.60 21.61 47.52
C ALA A 11 -15.69 20.52 47.46
N ALA A 12 -15.60 19.67 46.44
CA ALA A 12 -16.07 18.28 46.38
C ALA A 12 -15.07 17.57 45.43
N GLY A 13 -14.36 16.52 45.80
CA GLY A 13 -14.88 15.26 46.34
C GLY A 13 -14.96 14.25 45.19
N GLU A 14 -13.96 13.37 45.10
CA GLU A 14 -13.98 12.06 44.41
C GLU A 14 -14.22 12.00 42.88
N ASN A 15 -13.20 11.51 42.15
CA ASN A 15 -13.26 10.20 41.48
C ASN A 15 -11.97 9.93 40.68
N ALA A 16 -11.00 9.30 41.36
CA ALA A 16 -9.86 8.65 40.74
C ALA A 16 -10.28 7.29 40.15
N ALA A 17 -10.88 7.30 38.96
CA ALA A 17 -11.12 6.08 38.19
C ALA A 17 -11.25 6.45 36.72
N THR A 18 -10.22 6.20 35.90
CA THR A 18 -10.39 6.00 34.42
C THR A 18 -9.14 5.53 33.67
N THR A 19 -7.95 5.47 34.26
CA THR A 19 -6.75 5.01 33.53
C THR A 19 -6.54 3.49 33.51
N THR A 20 -7.27 2.74 34.34
CA THR A 20 -7.14 1.26 34.40
C THR A 20 -8.11 0.54 33.46
N ASP A 21 -9.20 1.19 33.02
CA ASP A 21 -10.26 0.54 32.25
C ASP A 21 -9.99 0.53 30.72
N LEU A 22 -9.24 1.53 30.22
CA LEU A 22 -8.73 1.54 28.85
C LEU A 22 -7.63 0.48 28.60
N LYS A 23 -7.04 -0.08 29.66
CA LYS A 23 -6.05 -1.15 29.57
C LYS A 23 -6.68 -2.55 29.53
N ARG A 24 -7.90 -2.74 30.07
CA ARG A 24 -8.64 -4.00 29.96
C ARG A 24 -9.35 -4.16 28.61
N ARG A 25 -9.90 -3.09 28.03
CA ARG A 25 -10.54 -3.16 26.70
C ARG A 25 -9.57 -3.50 25.56
N ASN A 26 -8.31 -3.07 25.65
CA ASN A 26 -7.29 -3.40 24.65
C ASN A 26 -6.64 -4.79 24.81
N GLY A 27 -6.92 -5.51 25.91
CA GLY A 27 -6.43 -6.87 26.15
C GLY A 27 -7.31 -7.95 25.52
N ALA A 28 -8.62 -7.74 25.48
CA ALA A 28 -9.59 -8.75 25.07
C ALA A 28 -9.76 -8.92 23.54
N GLU A 29 -9.31 -7.95 22.72
CA GLU A 29 -9.38 -8.06 21.24
C GLU A 29 -8.17 -8.77 20.61
N ARG A 30 -7.17 -9.17 21.40
CA ARG A 30 -5.91 -9.75 20.88
C ARG A 30 -5.85 -11.28 20.85
N GLU A 31 -6.86 -12.00 21.37
CA GLU A 31 -6.79 -13.46 21.52
C GLU A 31 -7.54 -14.30 20.46
N ASN A 32 -8.30 -13.70 19.53
CA ASN A 32 -9.19 -14.46 18.63
C ASN A 32 -8.73 -14.63 17.17
N TRP A 33 -7.43 -14.48 16.86
CA TRP A 33 -6.94 -14.56 15.48
C TRP A 33 -6.40 -15.94 15.03
N TRP A 34 -6.44 -16.98 15.88
CA TRP A 34 -5.86 -18.30 15.57
C TRP A 34 -6.86 -19.40 15.17
N ASP A 35 -8.17 -19.20 15.29
CA ASP A 35 -9.17 -20.30 15.23
C ASP A 35 -10.03 -20.39 13.94
N LEU A 36 -9.56 -19.88 12.81
CA LEU A 36 -10.28 -20.05 11.53
C LEU A 36 -9.66 -21.14 10.63
N ARG A 37 -10.03 -22.39 11.00
CA ARG A 37 -10.35 -23.56 10.18
C ARG A 37 -9.30 -24.09 9.17
N ILE A 38 -8.60 -25.13 9.63
CA ILE A 38 -8.20 -26.27 8.81
C ILE A 38 -9.45 -27.13 8.57
N GLY A 39 -9.90 -27.21 7.32
CA GLY A 39 -11.03 -28.04 6.90
C GLY A 39 -10.58 -29.48 6.66
N SER A 40 -11.24 -30.37 7.39
CA SER A 40 -11.27 -31.83 7.35
C SER A 40 -11.19 -32.50 5.97
N GLN A 41 -10.32 -33.51 5.93
CA GLN A 41 -10.25 -34.63 4.98
C GLN A 41 -11.43 -35.61 5.18
N PRO A 42 -11.91 -36.27 4.10
CA PRO A 42 -12.58 -37.56 4.24
C PRO A 42 -11.81 -38.68 3.52
N ASP A 43 -11.64 -39.79 4.22
CA ASP A 43 -11.08 -41.07 3.75
C ASP A 43 -12.12 -41.90 2.98
N GLY A 44 -11.67 -42.67 1.97
CA GLY A 44 -12.40 -43.86 1.46
C GLY A 44 -12.06 -44.29 0.01
N PRO A 45 -11.74 -45.58 -0.30
CA PRO A 45 -10.93 -46.01 -1.47
C PRO A 45 -11.70 -46.99 -2.42
N PRO A 46 -11.05 -47.91 -3.18
CA PRO A 46 -10.13 -47.76 -4.33
C PRO A 46 -10.63 -48.48 -5.61
N ALA A 47 -10.05 -48.19 -6.79
CA ALA A 47 -10.02 -49.14 -7.92
C ALA A 47 -8.93 -48.79 -8.95
N THR A 48 -8.03 -49.75 -9.19
CA THR A 48 -7.17 -49.93 -10.38
C THR A 48 -7.79 -51.03 -11.26
N PRO A 49 -7.20 -51.48 -12.40
CA PRO A 49 -6.27 -50.89 -13.36
C PRO A 49 -6.80 -51.03 -14.83
N HIS A 50 -6.04 -50.54 -15.81
CA HIS A 50 -5.88 -50.97 -17.22
C HIS A 50 -5.55 -49.73 -18.08
N ALA A 51 -4.83 -49.74 -19.19
CA ALA A 51 -3.84 -50.60 -19.82
C ALA A 51 -3.44 -49.85 -21.11
N GLY A 52 -2.15 -49.81 -21.44
CA GLY A 52 -1.63 -49.77 -22.82
C GLY A 52 -1.93 -48.57 -23.71
N THR A 53 -0.90 -47.78 -24.04
CA THR A 53 -0.31 -47.66 -25.40
C THR A 53 0.70 -46.51 -25.37
N ALA A 54 1.99 -46.83 -25.44
CA ALA A 54 2.79 -46.95 -26.65
C ALA A 54 3.58 -45.66 -26.92
N GLN A 55 4.82 -45.71 -26.44
CA GLN A 55 5.93 -44.84 -26.78
C GLN A 55 6.68 -45.49 -27.96
N PRO A 56 7.09 -44.74 -28.99
CA PRO A 56 8.16 -45.19 -29.86
C PRO A 56 9.49 -44.55 -29.43
N ALA A 57 10.47 -45.41 -29.19
CA ALA A 57 11.87 -45.07 -29.11
C ALA A 57 12.41 -44.70 -30.51
N ALA A 58 13.26 -43.68 -30.57
CA ALA A 58 14.28 -43.56 -31.61
C ALA A 58 15.56 -42.99 -30.98
N SER A 59 16.65 -43.65 -31.31
CA SER A 59 18.00 -43.61 -30.74
C SER A 59 18.83 -42.39 -31.20
N PRO A 60 20.08 -42.24 -30.71
CA PRO A 60 20.79 -40.96 -30.62
C PRO A 60 21.63 -40.66 -31.86
N ASP A 61 21.70 -39.38 -32.25
CA ASP A 61 22.78 -38.87 -33.10
C ASP A 61 23.37 -37.59 -32.50
N ALA A 62 24.68 -37.67 -32.29
CA ALA A 62 25.56 -36.59 -31.90
C ALA A 62 25.82 -35.67 -33.10
N GLY A 63 25.78 -34.35 -32.91
CA GLY A 63 26.18 -33.41 -33.96
C GLY A 63 25.70 -31.98 -33.76
N GLY A 64 26.46 -31.20 -32.97
CA GLY A 64 26.68 -29.75 -33.08
C GLY A 64 25.52 -28.79 -33.43
N ASN A 65 25.17 -27.92 -32.47
CA ASN A 65 25.05 -26.47 -32.70
C ASN A 65 25.04 -25.69 -31.37
N PRO A 66 26.09 -24.93 -31.00
CA PRO A 66 26.14 -24.10 -29.79
C PRO A 66 25.42 -22.74 -29.93
N SER A 67 24.44 -22.61 -30.83
CA SER A 67 23.69 -21.37 -31.03
C SER A 67 22.18 -21.58 -31.02
N ARG A 68 21.69 -22.45 -30.13
CA ARG A 68 20.28 -22.41 -29.74
C ARG A 68 20.10 -21.24 -28.78
N ALA A 69 20.00 -20.04 -29.35
CA ALA A 69 19.48 -18.87 -28.67
C ALA A 69 18.24 -19.33 -27.90
N ILE A 70 18.28 -19.17 -26.57
CA ILE A 70 17.11 -19.33 -25.72
C ILE A 70 16.09 -18.34 -26.27
N ARG A 71 15.16 -18.83 -27.10
CA ARG A 71 13.94 -18.09 -27.40
C ARG A 71 13.18 -18.09 -26.08
N VAL A 72 13.44 -17.06 -25.29
CA VAL A 72 12.50 -16.60 -24.27
C VAL A 72 11.24 -16.31 -25.08
N GLY A 73 10.30 -17.24 -25.07
CA GLY A 73 8.97 -16.98 -25.58
C GLY A 73 8.40 -15.75 -24.86
N PRO A 74 7.30 -15.16 -25.34
CA PRO A 74 6.60 -14.17 -24.54
C PRO A 74 6.02 -14.90 -23.32
N ASP A 75 6.85 -15.17 -22.30
CA ASP A 75 6.40 -15.41 -20.95
C ASP A 75 5.44 -14.26 -20.64
N PRO A 76 4.27 -14.53 -20.05
CA PRO A 76 3.24 -13.53 -19.85
C PRO A 76 3.87 -12.39 -19.04
N LEU A 77 4.27 -11.34 -19.76
CA LEU A 77 5.05 -10.24 -19.21
C LEU A 77 4.34 -9.80 -17.94
N CYS A 78 5.09 -9.82 -16.82
CA CYS A 78 4.60 -9.43 -15.52
C CYS A 78 3.76 -8.16 -15.68
N SER A 79 2.46 -8.28 -15.50
CA SER A 79 1.50 -7.24 -15.90
C SER A 79 1.70 -5.93 -15.16
N HIS A 80 2.42 -5.97 -14.03
CA HIS A 80 2.74 -4.81 -13.21
C HIS A 80 4.18 -4.85 -12.71
N ILE A 81 4.81 -3.67 -12.60
CA ILE A 81 6.20 -3.47 -12.13
C ILE A 81 6.46 -4.15 -10.77
N TRP A 82 5.50 -4.06 -9.84
CA TRP A 82 5.65 -4.69 -8.52
C TRP A 82 5.74 -6.22 -8.59
N GLN A 83 5.08 -6.87 -9.57
CA GLN A 83 5.15 -8.33 -9.76
C GLN A 83 6.55 -8.72 -10.23
N ALA A 84 7.12 -7.97 -11.17
CA ALA A 84 8.48 -8.19 -11.64
C ALA A 84 9.50 -8.02 -10.51
N GLN A 85 9.33 -7.00 -9.67
CA GLN A 85 10.19 -6.77 -8.50
C GLN A 85 10.08 -7.90 -7.47
N ALA A 86 8.87 -8.36 -7.17
CA ALA A 86 8.63 -9.45 -6.23
C ALA A 86 9.22 -10.78 -6.72
N LEU A 87 9.05 -11.10 -8.00
CA LEU A 87 9.64 -12.30 -8.62
C LEU A 87 11.17 -12.24 -8.64
N ALA A 88 11.75 -11.11 -9.04
CA ALA A 88 13.19 -10.92 -9.00
C ALA A 88 13.75 -11.15 -7.59
N ARG A 89 13.06 -10.62 -6.56
CA ARG A 89 13.45 -10.84 -5.17
C ARG A 89 13.32 -12.30 -4.75
N ALA A 90 12.24 -12.99 -5.14
CA ALA A 90 12.05 -14.41 -4.86
C ALA A 90 13.19 -15.27 -5.46
N HIS A 91 13.57 -15.01 -6.70
CA HIS A 91 14.69 -15.71 -7.35
C HIS A 91 16.02 -15.44 -6.66
N GLN A 92 16.27 -14.20 -6.22
CA GLN A 92 17.46 -13.87 -5.44
C GLN A 92 17.51 -14.65 -4.12
N LEU A 93 16.40 -14.71 -3.38
CA LEU A 93 16.32 -15.48 -2.14
C LEU A 93 16.57 -16.98 -2.36
N ARG A 94 16.07 -17.56 -3.47
CA ARG A 94 16.39 -18.94 -3.84
C ARG A 94 17.88 -19.16 -4.10
N ALA A 95 18.50 -18.25 -4.84
CA ALA A 95 19.93 -18.33 -5.14
C ALA A 95 20.76 -18.24 -3.85
N ASP A 96 20.43 -17.31 -2.96
CA ASP A 96 21.11 -17.15 -1.67
C ASP A 96 20.91 -18.38 -0.77
N TRP A 97 19.71 -18.96 -0.74
CA TRP A 97 19.44 -20.20 -0.02
C TRP A 97 20.31 -21.35 -0.51
N ALA A 98 20.35 -21.56 -1.84
CA ALA A 98 21.15 -22.62 -2.45
C ALA A 98 22.66 -22.43 -2.23
N ALA A 99 23.14 -21.18 -2.18
CA ALA A 99 24.55 -20.86 -2.00
C ALA A 99 25.03 -21.04 -0.55
N TYR A 100 24.20 -20.67 0.44
CA TYR A 100 24.66 -20.56 1.83
C TYR A 100 24.08 -21.58 2.80
N VAL A 101 22.92 -22.16 2.49
CA VAL A 101 22.22 -23.04 3.43
C VAL A 101 22.45 -24.50 3.05
N VAL A 102 23.36 -25.13 3.78
CA VAL A 102 23.67 -26.56 3.65
C VAL A 102 23.04 -27.34 4.81
N GLY A 103 22.31 -28.43 4.51
CA GLY A 103 21.79 -29.33 5.53
C GLY A 103 20.67 -28.76 6.41
N ALA A 104 19.79 -27.93 5.85
CA ALA A 104 18.61 -27.46 6.58
C ALA A 104 17.70 -28.64 7.01
N PRO A 105 17.07 -28.59 8.19
CA PRO A 105 16.03 -29.54 8.57
C PRO A 105 14.94 -29.59 7.51
N ALA A 106 14.46 -30.79 7.17
CA ALA A 106 13.52 -31.03 6.07
C ALA A 106 12.33 -30.04 6.06
N GLY A 107 11.69 -29.83 7.20
CA GLY A 107 10.53 -28.93 7.30
C GLY A 107 10.83 -27.45 7.01
N VAL A 108 12.04 -26.96 7.30
CA VAL A 108 12.37 -25.53 7.11
C VAL A 108 12.66 -25.22 5.65
N GLY A 109 13.36 -26.13 4.95
CA GLY A 109 13.59 -26.00 3.52
C GLY A 109 12.28 -26.07 2.72
N GLU A 110 11.38 -26.98 3.10
CA GLU A 110 10.04 -27.08 2.52
C GLU A 110 9.19 -25.82 2.74
N GLU A 111 9.22 -25.25 3.96
CA GLU A 111 8.50 -24.02 4.27
C GLU A 111 9.02 -22.83 3.44
N PHE A 112 10.35 -22.67 3.35
CA PHE A 112 10.98 -21.65 2.51
C PHE A 112 10.58 -21.80 1.04
N ALA A 113 10.65 -23.02 0.50
CA ALA A 113 10.25 -23.30 -0.88
C ALA A 113 8.75 -23.01 -1.11
N ARG A 114 7.89 -23.36 -0.15
CA ARG A 114 6.43 -23.11 -0.21
C ARG A 114 6.09 -21.63 -0.24
N LEU A 115 6.79 -20.81 0.56
CA LEU A 115 6.60 -19.36 0.57
C LEU A 115 6.93 -18.76 -0.80
N LEU A 116 8.07 -19.14 -1.40
CA LEU A 116 8.48 -18.61 -2.69
C LEU A 116 7.64 -19.15 -3.87
N ALA A 117 7.15 -20.39 -3.78
CA ALA A 117 6.19 -20.93 -4.73
C ALA A 117 4.85 -20.17 -4.69
N THR A 118 4.43 -19.73 -3.49
CA THR A 118 3.25 -18.87 -3.32
C THR A 118 3.43 -17.53 -4.02
N VAL A 119 4.61 -16.92 -3.89
CA VAL A 119 4.96 -15.67 -4.59
C VAL A 119 4.88 -15.85 -6.11
N GLU A 120 5.47 -16.90 -6.65
CA GLU A 120 5.44 -17.20 -8.09
C GLU A 120 4.01 -17.44 -8.61
N LEU A 121 3.20 -18.18 -7.85
CA LEU A 121 1.80 -18.43 -8.20
C LEU A 121 0.97 -17.14 -8.24
N LEU A 122 1.19 -16.23 -7.28
CA LEU A 122 0.47 -14.96 -7.20
C LEU A 122 0.91 -13.95 -8.27
N CYS A 123 2.19 -13.97 -8.65
CA CYS A 123 2.74 -13.07 -9.66
C CYS A 123 2.53 -13.56 -11.11
N SER A 124 2.47 -14.88 -11.34
CA SER A 124 2.25 -15.47 -12.66
C SER A 124 0.81 -15.35 -13.18
N ARG A 125 -0.16 -15.15 -12.28
CA ARG A 125 -1.58 -15.00 -12.66
C ARG A 125 -1.97 -13.54 -12.77
N ARG A 126 -2.69 -13.19 -13.84
CA ARG A 126 -3.40 -11.90 -13.89
C ARG A 126 -4.47 -11.90 -12.79
N PRO A 127 -4.43 -10.93 -11.85
CA PRO A 127 -5.46 -10.85 -10.82
C PRO A 127 -6.80 -10.49 -11.47
N GLY A 128 -7.85 -11.25 -11.16
CA GLY A 128 -9.22 -10.86 -11.53
C GLY A 128 -9.60 -9.51 -10.89
N PRO A 129 -10.61 -8.80 -11.41
CA PRO A 129 -10.92 -7.42 -11.02
C PRO A 129 -11.20 -7.27 -9.52
N ARG A 130 -11.89 -8.23 -8.90
CA ARG A 130 -12.14 -8.24 -7.44
C ARG A 130 -10.86 -8.41 -6.62
N ARG A 131 -9.90 -9.23 -7.07
CA ARG A 131 -8.63 -9.46 -6.38
C ARG A 131 -7.67 -8.29 -6.58
N ALA A 132 -7.65 -7.71 -7.77
CA ALA A 132 -6.91 -6.48 -8.07
C ALA A 132 -7.39 -5.33 -7.18
N PHE A 133 -8.71 -5.15 -7.04
CA PHE A 133 -9.28 -4.16 -6.13
C PHE A 133 -9.04 -4.49 -4.65
N SER A 134 -8.99 -5.78 -4.30
CA SER A 134 -8.71 -6.16 -2.93
C SER A 134 -7.29 -5.80 -2.52
N GLY A 135 -6.26 -5.92 -3.37
CA GLY A 135 -4.86 -5.79 -2.95
C GLY A 135 -4.34 -6.92 -2.05
N ALA A 136 -5.16 -7.95 -1.77
CA ALA A 136 -4.77 -9.06 -0.90
C ALA A 136 -3.60 -9.89 -1.48
N ALA A 137 -3.55 -10.04 -2.81
CA ALA A 137 -2.44 -10.75 -3.47
C ALA A 137 -1.11 -10.03 -3.25
N VAL A 138 -1.10 -8.70 -3.31
CA VAL A 138 0.10 -7.88 -3.05
C VAL A 138 0.58 -8.09 -1.62
N GLU A 139 -0.31 -7.97 -0.63
CA GLU A 139 0.04 -8.18 0.78
C GLU A 139 0.51 -9.61 1.07
N GLN A 140 -0.13 -10.61 0.47
CA GLN A 140 0.27 -12.01 0.61
C GLN A 140 1.64 -12.26 -0.02
N THR A 141 1.94 -11.67 -1.17
CA THR A 141 3.25 -11.76 -1.81
C THR A 141 4.34 -11.15 -0.93
N TRP A 142 4.14 -9.93 -0.44
CA TRP A 142 5.15 -9.25 0.39
C TRP A 142 5.34 -9.91 1.75
N SER A 143 4.27 -10.34 2.42
CA SER A 143 4.39 -11.08 3.69
C SER A 143 5.09 -12.42 3.51
N ALA A 144 4.83 -13.15 2.41
CA ALA A 144 5.54 -14.39 2.10
C ALA A 144 7.03 -14.15 1.83
N LEU A 145 7.38 -13.08 1.09
CA LEU A 145 8.76 -12.67 0.88
C LEU A 145 9.47 -12.30 2.19
N HIS A 146 8.83 -11.47 3.02
CA HIS A 146 9.38 -11.06 4.32
C HIS A 146 9.58 -12.26 5.26
N ALA A 147 8.68 -13.24 5.24
CA ALA A 147 8.82 -14.48 6.01
C ALA A 147 9.99 -15.34 5.50
N ALA A 148 10.09 -15.53 4.17
CA ALA A 148 11.18 -16.29 3.56
C ALA A 148 12.54 -15.64 3.85
N GLU A 149 12.62 -14.33 3.82
CA GLU A 149 13.83 -13.59 4.14
C GLU A 149 14.27 -13.75 5.61
N LEU A 150 13.32 -13.73 6.55
CA LEU A 150 13.64 -14.02 7.97
C LEU A 150 14.16 -15.45 8.14
N ILE A 151 13.59 -16.43 7.44
CA ILE A 151 14.06 -17.83 7.45
C ILE A 151 15.49 -17.94 6.90
N LEU A 152 15.79 -17.24 5.79
CA LEU A 152 17.13 -17.19 5.21
C LEU A 152 18.14 -16.56 6.19
N VAL A 153 17.85 -15.36 6.72
CA VAL A 153 18.76 -14.67 7.67
C VAL A 153 19.01 -15.50 8.93
N ALA A 154 18.02 -16.24 9.41
CA ALA A 154 18.18 -17.11 10.58
C ALA A 154 19.18 -18.24 10.36
N ARG A 155 19.53 -18.55 9.10
CA ARG A 155 20.40 -19.67 8.71
C ARG A 155 21.67 -19.26 7.99
N LEU A 156 21.84 -17.97 7.70
CA LEU A 156 23.06 -17.47 7.10
C LEU A 156 24.25 -17.60 8.07
N PRO A 157 25.46 -17.92 7.56
CA PRO A 157 26.67 -17.91 8.36
C PRO A 157 26.96 -16.49 8.85
N GLU A 158 27.60 -16.34 10.02
CA GLU A 158 27.82 -15.04 10.67
C GLU A 158 28.49 -14.01 9.75
N ARG A 159 29.44 -14.45 8.92
CA ARG A 159 30.09 -13.60 7.90
C ARG A 159 29.11 -13.01 6.89
N ALA A 160 28.11 -13.78 6.46
CA ALA A 160 27.10 -13.31 5.51
C ALA A 160 26.09 -12.39 6.20
N VAL A 161 25.74 -12.69 7.46
CA VAL A 161 24.91 -11.81 8.30
C VAL A 161 25.58 -10.44 8.48
N ALA A 162 26.89 -10.41 8.72
CA ALA A 162 27.65 -9.17 8.81
C ALA A 162 27.61 -8.35 7.50
N GLY A 163 27.65 -9.00 6.34
CA GLY A 163 27.50 -8.36 5.03
C GLY A 163 26.12 -7.73 4.80
N MET A 164 25.07 -8.27 5.43
CA MET A 164 23.71 -7.72 5.34
C MET A 164 23.44 -6.56 6.30
N LEU A 165 24.28 -6.33 7.33
CA LEU A 165 24.05 -5.27 8.33
C LEU A 165 23.79 -3.88 7.72
N PRO A 166 24.53 -3.39 6.70
CA PRO A 166 24.25 -2.11 6.07
C PRO A 166 22.86 -2.06 5.45
N TRP A 167 22.42 -3.16 4.83
CA TRP A 167 21.11 -3.28 4.23
C TRP A 167 19.99 -3.28 5.28
N VAL A 168 20.13 -4.05 6.37
CA VAL A 168 19.15 -4.07 7.46
C VAL A 168 19.05 -2.69 8.13
N ALA A 169 20.19 -2.01 8.31
CA ALA A 169 20.22 -0.65 8.81
C ALA A 169 19.50 0.33 7.87
N ASP A 170 19.63 0.14 6.56
CA ASP A 170 18.91 0.91 5.55
C ASP A 170 17.39 0.68 5.62
N GLN A 171 16.95 -0.57 5.77
CA GLN A 171 15.54 -0.91 5.96
C GLN A 171 14.94 -0.29 7.24
N LEU A 172 15.67 -0.34 8.36
CA LEU A 172 15.27 0.33 9.59
C LEU A 172 15.19 1.85 9.41
N ARG A 173 16.15 2.45 8.67
CA ARG A 173 16.19 3.89 8.38
C ARG A 173 14.99 4.34 7.55
N ARG A 174 14.44 3.46 6.71
CA ARG A 174 13.25 3.72 5.89
C ARG A 174 11.96 3.60 6.70
N HIS A 175 11.75 2.49 7.41
CA HIS A 175 10.40 2.13 7.89
C HIS A 175 10.15 2.39 9.37
N VAL A 176 11.18 2.43 10.22
CA VAL A 176 11.02 2.56 11.68
C VAL A 176 11.21 4.03 12.10
N PRO A 177 10.50 4.60 13.08
CA PRO A 177 10.72 5.98 13.53
C PRO A 177 12.15 6.26 14.03
N ARG A 178 12.58 7.53 13.98
CA ARG A 178 13.97 7.97 14.29
C ARG A 178 14.49 7.58 15.69
N ARG A 179 13.61 7.34 16.67
CA ARG A 179 13.96 7.07 18.08
C ARG A 179 13.71 5.63 18.55
N GLY A 180 13.55 4.65 17.64
CA GLY A 180 13.36 3.25 18.04
C GLY A 180 14.60 2.62 18.67
N VAL A 181 14.43 1.87 19.76
CA VAL A 181 15.49 1.10 20.45
C VAL A 181 16.27 0.19 19.48
N GLN A 182 15.57 -0.36 18.48
CA GLN A 182 16.14 -1.24 17.46
C GLN A 182 17.15 -0.51 16.56
N ARG A 183 16.94 0.79 16.26
CA ARG A 183 17.90 1.59 15.48
C ARG A 183 19.18 1.85 16.26
N SER A 184 19.10 2.08 17.57
CA SER A 184 20.28 2.22 18.42
C SER A 184 21.06 0.91 18.53
N SER A 185 20.38 -0.22 18.68
CA SER A 185 21.02 -1.54 18.76
C SER A 185 21.75 -1.89 17.45
N ILE A 186 21.12 -1.70 16.29
CA ILE A 186 21.80 -1.92 15.00
C ILE A 186 22.94 -0.93 14.77
N ARG A 187 22.79 0.34 15.19
CA ARG A 187 23.88 1.31 15.08
C ARG A 187 25.07 0.93 15.98
N ALA A 188 24.80 0.40 17.17
CA ALA A 188 25.84 -0.11 18.07
C ALA A 188 26.55 -1.32 17.44
N LEU A 189 25.78 -2.28 16.89
CA LEU A 189 26.32 -3.41 16.12
C LEU A 189 27.22 -2.93 14.98
N LEU A 190 26.77 -1.99 14.13
CA LEU A 190 27.56 -1.45 13.02
C LEU A 190 28.86 -0.76 13.46
N ARG A 191 28.88 -0.14 14.65
CA ARG A 191 30.05 0.56 15.21
C ARG A 191 31.02 -0.38 15.92
N ALA A 192 30.59 -1.57 16.34
CA ALA A 192 31.46 -2.54 16.98
C ALA A 192 32.53 -3.05 16.00
N PRO A 193 33.82 -3.08 16.39
CA PRO A 193 34.88 -3.65 15.57
C PRO A 193 34.62 -5.14 15.31
N THR A 194 34.97 -5.63 14.12
CA THR A 194 34.73 -7.02 13.68
C THR A 194 35.34 -8.05 14.62
N SER A 195 36.48 -7.75 15.25
CA SER A 195 37.13 -8.59 16.26
C SER A 195 36.31 -8.76 17.55
N ALA A 196 35.48 -7.78 17.91
CA ALA A 196 34.58 -7.86 19.05
C ALA A 196 33.27 -8.62 18.72
N ARG A 197 32.92 -8.77 17.44
CA ARG A 197 31.75 -9.56 17.00
C ARG A 197 32.01 -11.07 16.99
N THR A 198 33.26 -11.48 16.80
CA THR A 198 33.69 -12.90 16.79
C THR A 198 34.34 -13.34 18.11
N GLY A 199 34.54 -12.44 19.07
CA GLY A 199 35.24 -12.71 20.34
C GLY A 199 34.38 -13.41 21.38
N GLY A 200 34.06 -14.69 21.17
CA GLY A 200 33.31 -15.52 22.11
C GLY A 200 33.92 -16.88 22.43
N GLU A 201 35.13 -17.17 21.96
CA GLU A 201 35.83 -18.42 22.26
C GLU A 201 37.33 -18.16 22.45
N THR A 202 37.72 -17.71 23.64
CA THR A 202 39.05 -18.01 24.17
C THR A 202 39.00 -17.90 25.70
N GLY A 203 38.91 -19.04 26.38
CA GLY A 203 39.29 -19.13 27.80
C GLY A 203 38.39 -19.99 28.70
N ALA A 204 39.00 -21.07 29.20
CA ALA A 204 38.67 -21.84 30.41
C ALA A 204 37.60 -22.95 30.30
N GLY A 205 38.05 -24.18 30.52
CA GLY A 205 37.28 -25.42 30.43
C GLY A 205 36.07 -25.49 31.36
N THR A 206 35.03 -26.18 30.90
CA THR A 206 33.85 -26.58 31.68
C THR A 206 33.32 -27.91 31.09
N PRO A 207 32.73 -28.83 31.89
CA PRO A 207 32.53 -30.25 31.55
C PRO A 207 31.44 -30.48 30.47
N PRO A 208 31.28 -31.72 29.96
CA PRO A 208 30.48 -32.00 28.77
C PRO A 208 28.99 -31.72 29.02
N GLN A 209 28.44 -30.73 28.31
CA GLN A 209 27.03 -30.39 28.36
C GLN A 209 26.22 -31.21 27.33
N ALA A 210 25.04 -31.62 27.79
CA ALA A 210 23.93 -32.25 27.09
C ALA A 210 23.58 -31.59 25.72
N PRO A 211 22.92 -32.30 24.78
CA PRO A 211 22.78 -31.88 23.39
C PRO A 211 22.22 -30.46 23.26
N SER A 212 23.10 -29.58 22.81
CA SER A 212 22.86 -28.16 22.62
C SER A 212 21.81 -27.96 21.53
N ARG A 213 20.68 -27.32 21.90
CA ARG A 213 19.86 -26.61 20.91
C ARG A 213 20.79 -25.68 20.14
N PRO A 214 20.67 -25.56 18.80
CA PRO A 214 21.52 -24.65 18.03
C PRO A 214 21.37 -23.25 18.62
N SER A 215 22.39 -22.81 19.36
CA SER A 215 22.37 -21.52 20.04
C SER A 215 22.52 -20.45 18.98
N VAL A 216 21.41 -19.85 18.57
CA VAL A 216 21.41 -18.66 17.73
C VAL A 216 22.27 -17.61 18.43
N SER A 217 23.29 -17.11 17.75
CA SER A 217 24.16 -16.07 18.33
C SER A 217 23.33 -14.86 18.76
N PRO A 218 23.68 -14.20 19.87
CA PRO A 218 22.96 -13.03 20.35
C PRO A 218 22.93 -11.91 19.30
N GLU A 219 23.97 -11.80 18.46
CA GLU A 219 24.02 -10.86 17.35
C GLU A 219 23.01 -11.18 16.25
N ARG A 220 22.93 -12.44 15.81
CA ARG A 220 21.93 -12.88 14.82
C ARG A 220 20.52 -12.62 15.32
N GLN A 221 20.25 -12.87 16.60
CA GLN A 221 18.94 -12.60 17.20
C GLN A 221 18.58 -11.11 17.14
N GLN A 222 19.54 -10.21 17.41
CA GLN A 222 19.32 -8.77 17.28
C GLN A 222 19.04 -8.34 15.83
N VAL A 223 19.77 -8.90 14.85
CA VAL A 223 19.54 -8.64 13.42
C VAL A 223 18.15 -9.12 13.00
N LEU A 224 17.74 -10.32 13.40
CA LEU A 224 16.41 -10.87 13.11
C LEU A 224 15.29 -10.03 13.72
N LEU A 225 15.43 -9.60 14.98
CA LEU A 225 14.44 -8.74 15.63
C LEU A 225 14.31 -7.39 14.94
N ALA A 226 15.45 -6.80 14.57
CA ALA A 226 15.47 -5.55 13.82
C ALA A 226 14.80 -5.69 12.45
N LEU A 227 15.13 -6.75 11.70
CA LEU A 227 14.56 -7.00 10.39
C LEU A 227 13.05 -7.25 10.47
N ARG A 228 12.60 -8.07 11.43
CA ARG A 228 11.17 -8.29 11.69
C ARG A 228 10.45 -7.00 12.01
N SER A 229 11.05 -6.11 12.80
CA SER A 229 10.48 -4.80 13.10
C SER A 229 10.37 -3.93 11.84
N ALA A 230 11.37 -3.96 10.96
CA ALA A 230 11.34 -3.23 9.70
C ALA A 230 10.25 -3.76 8.75
N HIS A 231 10.13 -5.09 8.61
CA HIS A 231 9.09 -5.72 7.80
C HIS A 231 7.69 -5.40 8.32
N SER A 232 7.46 -5.54 9.64
CA SER A 232 6.16 -5.18 10.23
C SER A 232 5.76 -3.71 10.03
N ALA A 233 6.74 -2.80 10.04
CA ALA A 233 6.52 -1.39 9.78
C ALA A 233 6.23 -1.10 8.29
N SER A 234 6.92 -1.82 7.39
CA SER A 234 6.65 -1.78 5.94
C SER A 234 5.25 -2.31 5.63
N ASP A 235 4.86 -3.45 6.18
CA ASP A 235 3.53 -4.05 5.99
C ASP A 235 2.43 -3.11 6.49
N ALA A 236 2.62 -2.52 7.68
CA ALA A 236 1.69 -1.53 8.21
C ALA A 236 1.57 -0.29 7.33
N ALA A 237 2.64 0.13 6.64
CA ALA A 237 2.60 1.23 5.69
C ALA A 237 1.78 0.86 4.44
N HIS A 238 1.96 -0.34 3.90
CA HIS A 238 1.17 -0.85 2.77
C HIS A 238 -0.32 -0.94 3.10
N VAL A 239 -0.68 -1.42 4.30
CA VAL A 239 -2.08 -1.48 4.76
C VAL A 239 -2.70 -0.08 4.81
N ARG A 240 -1.98 0.93 5.31
CA ARG A 240 -2.47 2.33 5.33
C ARG A 240 -2.69 2.90 3.94
N VAL A 241 -1.78 2.63 3.00
CA VAL A 241 -1.94 3.07 1.60
C VAL A 241 -3.17 2.41 0.97
N ARG A 242 -3.39 1.12 1.23
CA ARG A 242 -4.56 0.39 0.74
C ARG A 242 -5.87 0.94 1.32
N SER A 243 -5.95 1.13 2.63
CA SER A 243 -7.16 1.68 3.26
C SER A 243 -7.49 3.07 2.73
N PHE A 244 -6.45 3.88 2.49
CA PHE A 244 -6.61 5.20 1.87
C PHE A 244 -7.09 5.11 0.41
N SER A 245 -6.46 4.28 -0.42
CA SER A 245 -6.87 4.09 -1.82
C SER A 245 -8.33 3.63 -1.91
N ARG A 246 -8.74 2.69 -1.06
CA ARG A 246 -10.14 2.24 -0.97
C ARG A 246 -11.08 3.36 -0.57
N LEU A 247 -10.74 4.15 0.45
CA LEU A 247 -11.55 5.29 0.87
C LEU A 247 -11.71 6.31 -0.27
N VAL A 248 -10.62 6.61 -0.98
CA VAL A 248 -10.63 7.52 -2.14
C VAL A 248 -11.52 6.99 -3.27
N VAL A 249 -11.43 5.71 -3.61
CA VAL A 249 -12.30 5.11 -4.64
C VAL A 249 -13.76 5.12 -4.21
N VAL A 250 -14.07 4.75 -2.96
CA VAL A 250 -15.44 4.79 -2.44
C VAL A 250 -15.99 6.21 -2.46
N ALA A 251 -15.21 7.20 -2.02
CA ALA A 251 -15.59 8.62 -2.09
C ALA A 251 -15.80 9.09 -3.53
N GLY A 252 -14.97 8.64 -4.48
CA GLY A 252 -15.09 8.97 -5.90
C GLY A 252 -16.36 8.40 -6.52
N VAL A 253 -16.66 7.14 -6.24
CA VAL A 253 -17.90 6.50 -6.67
C VAL A 253 -19.11 7.19 -6.04
N ALA A 254 -19.08 7.48 -4.74
CA ALA A 254 -20.16 8.18 -4.06
C ALA A 254 -20.38 9.59 -4.63
N GLY A 255 -19.30 10.34 -4.89
CA GLY A 255 -19.36 11.65 -5.54
C GLY A 255 -19.95 11.58 -6.95
N PHE A 256 -19.55 10.59 -7.75
CA PHE A 256 -20.11 10.38 -9.08
C PHE A 256 -21.60 10.05 -9.03
N LEU A 257 -22.03 9.18 -8.11
CA LEU A 257 -23.44 8.88 -7.88
C LEU A 257 -24.21 10.12 -7.41
N ALA A 258 -23.62 10.97 -6.57
CA ALA A 258 -24.23 12.22 -6.15
C ALA A 258 -24.42 13.20 -7.33
N VAL A 259 -23.44 13.30 -8.23
CA VAL A 259 -23.56 14.10 -9.47
C VAL A 259 -24.67 13.54 -10.36
N LEU A 260 -24.70 12.23 -10.59
CA LEU A 260 -25.76 11.60 -11.38
C LEU A 260 -27.15 11.83 -10.77
N PHE A 261 -27.27 11.67 -9.45
CA PHE A 261 -28.50 11.95 -8.72
C PHE A 261 -28.91 13.41 -8.88
N LEU A 262 -27.98 14.36 -8.72
CA LEU A 262 -28.25 15.78 -8.88
C LEU A 262 -28.71 16.13 -10.30
N CYS A 263 -28.06 15.59 -11.33
CA CYS A 263 -28.46 15.79 -12.72
C CYS A 263 -29.83 15.18 -13.01
N ALA A 264 -30.10 13.96 -12.54
CA ALA A 264 -31.40 13.31 -12.70
C ALA A 264 -32.51 14.06 -11.96
N PHE A 265 -32.24 14.51 -10.74
CA PHE A 265 -33.16 15.32 -9.93
C PHE A 265 -33.45 16.65 -10.60
N ALA A 266 -32.44 17.37 -11.11
CA ALA A 266 -32.63 18.61 -11.85
C ALA A 266 -33.43 18.42 -13.15
N ALA A 267 -33.22 17.31 -13.87
CA ALA A 267 -33.99 16.99 -15.06
C ALA A 267 -35.46 16.66 -14.74
N TRP A 268 -35.72 16.05 -13.57
CA TRP A 268 -37.07 15.71 -13.11
C TRP A 268 -37.81 16.91 -12.50
N GLN A 269 -37.10 17.76 -11.76
CA GLN A 269 -37.63 18.92 -11.03
C GLN A 269 -36.82 20.18 -11.39
N PRO A 270 -36.96 20.70 -12.63
CA PRO A 270 -36.17 21.84 -13.11
C PRO A 270 -36.43 23.14 -12.33
N ALA A 271 -37.57 23.24 -11.62
CA ALA A 271 -37.90 24.38 -10.78
C ALA A 271 -37.18 24.38 -9.42
N ALA A 272 -36.69 23.22 -8.95
CA ALA A 272 -36.04 23.10 -7.65
C ALA A 272 -34.59 23.62 -7.65
N LEU A 273 -33.93 23.63 -8.82
CA LEU A 273 -32.54 24.06 -9.00
C LEU A 273 -32.43 25.07 -10.16
N PRO A 274 -33.01 26.28 -10.03
CA PRO A 274 -32.96 27.28 -11.09
C PRO A 274 -31.54 27.85 -11.21
N LEU A 275 -30.83 27.53 -12.29
CA LEU A 275 -29.54 28.14 -12.64
C LEU A 275 -29.68 29.44 -13.47
N CYS A 276 -30.86 29.70 -14.06
CA CYS A 276 -31.07 30.84 -14.94
C CYS A 276 -31.32 32.17 -14.21
N THR A 277 -30.50 33.21 -14.37
CA THR A 277 -30.68 34.52 -13.69
C THR A 277 -32.02 35.19 -14.02
N VAL A 278 -32.51 36.09 -13.14
CA VAL A 278 -33.83 36.73 -13.28
C VAL A 278 -33.79 37.94 -14.21
N GLU A 279 -32.79 38.82 -14.05
CA GLU A 279 -32.58 39.99 -14.90
C GLU A 279 -31.07 40.25 -15.07
N PRO A 280 -30.51 40.18 -16.30
CA PRO A 280 -31.12 39.65 -17.52
C PRO A 280 -31.44 38.15 -17.39
N PHE A 281 -32.48 37.66 -18.10
CA PHE A 281 -32.84 36.24 -18.12
C PHE A 281 -31.81 35.44 -18.93
N VAL A 282 -30.85 34.82 -18.25
CA VAL A 282 -29.74 34.09 -18.87
C VAL A 282 -29.66 32.68 -18.31
N CYS A 283 -29.81 31.68 -19.18
CA CYS A 283 -29.67 30.25 -18.83
C CYS A 283 -28.37 29.68 -19.44
N PRO A 284 -27.73 28.69 -18.78
CA PRO A 284 -26.55 28.00 -19.30
C PRO A 284 -26.71 27.43 -20.72
N THR A 285 -27.86 26.83 -21.05
CA THR A 285 -28.13 26.25 -22.38
C THR A 285 -28.67 27.24 -23.42
N ALA A 286 -28.85 28.52 -23.06
CA ALA A 286 -29.41 29.58 -23.90
C ALA A 286 -30.81 29.29 -24.53
N GLY A 287 -31.47 28.19 -24.14
CA GLY A 287 -32.76 27.76 -24.65
C GLY A 287 -33.86 27.72 -23.57
N PRO A 288 -35.12 27.50 -23.96
CA PRO A 288 -36.24 27.41 -23.01
C PRO A 288 -36.20 26.13 -22.17
N ASP A 289 -35.42 25.12 -22.58
CA ASP A 289 -35.43 23.80 -21.96
C ASP A 289 -34.37 23.69 -20.84
N ARG A 290 -34.82 23.96 -19.61
CA ARG A 290 -33.97 24.09 -18.41
C ARG A 290 -33.46 22.76 -17.85
N ARG A 291 -33.93 21.63 -18.40
CA ARG A 291 -33.68 20.28 -17.88
C ARG A 291 -32.19 19.90 -17.88
N PHE A 292 -31.42 20.48 -18.79
CA PHE A 292 -30.01 20.14 -18.99
C PHE A 292 -29.03 21.19 -18.46
N ASP A 293 -29.51 22.33 -17.93
CA ASP A 293 -28.63 23.41 -17.45
C ASP A 293 -27.63 22.92 -16.39
N VAL A 294 -28.12 22.14 -15.42
CA VAL A 294 -27.28 21.54 -14.37
C VAL A 294 -26.30 20.52 -14.95
N THR A 295 -26.73 19.75 -15.94
CA THR A 295 -25.89 18.73 -16.58
C THR A 295 -24.75 19.38 -17.36
N VAL A 296 -25.03 20.43 -18.12
CA VAL A 296 -24.01 21.18 -18.87
C VAL A 296 -23.03 21.86 -17.93
N ALA A 297 -23.51 22.52 -16.87
CA ALA A 297 -22.65 23.13 -15.86
C ALA A 297 -21.76 22.10 -15.16
N ALA A 298 -22.32 20.94 -14.77
CA ALA A 298 -21.58 19.85 -14.14
C ALA A 298 -20.49 19.27 -15.08
N LEU A 299 -20.79 19.09 -16.37
CA LEU A 299 -19.83 18.62 -17.36
C LEU A 299 -18.67 19.59 -17.57
N LEU A 300 -18.94 20.89 -17.62
CA LEU A 300 -17.88 21.91 -17.73
C LEU A 300 -17.05 22.03 -16.44
N GLY A 301 -17.68 21.91 -15.27
CA GLY A 301 -16.99 21.79 -13.99
C GLY A 301 -16.06 20.58 -13.94
N ALA A 302 -16.55 19.42 -14.39
CA ALA A 302 -15.75 18.21 -14.56
C ALA A 302 -14.61 18.39 -15.58
N ALA A 303 -14.83 19.12 -16.68
CA ALA A 303 -13.77 19.42 -17.63
C ALA A 303 -12.65 20.27 -17.00
N GLY A 304 -13.02 21.31 -16.23
CA GLY A 304 -12.06 22.10 -15.43
C GLY A 304 -11.28 21.24 -14.44
N ALA A 305 -11.96 20.30 -13.79
CA ALA A 305 -11.33 19.30 -12.91
C ALA A 305 -10.28 18.44 -13.61
N VAL A 306 -10.63 17.92 -14.79
CA VAL A 306 -9.75 17.05 -15.59
C VAL A 306 -8.50 17.82 -16.01
N LEU A 307 -8.62 19.10 -16.38
CA LEU A 307 -7.48 19.95 -16.73
C LEU A 307 -6.54 20.15 -15.54
N SER A 308 -7.07 20.48 -14.36
CA SER A 308 -6.30 20.59 -13.11
C SER A 308 -5.63 19.25 -12.77
N ALA A 309 -6.38 18.15 -12.82
CA ALA A 309 -5.86 16.81 -12.55
C ALA A 309 -4.73 16.41 -13.52
N ALA A 310 -4.88 16.68 -14.82
CA ALA A 310 -3.84 16.42 -15.82
C ALA A 310 -2.57 17.25 -15.55
N ALA A 311 -2.72 18.52 -15.17
CA ALA A 311 -1.61 19.39 -14.81
C ALA A 311 -0.88 18.93 -13.53
N ALA A 312 -1.59 18.27 -12.60
CA ALA A 312 -1.00 17.65 -11.42
C ALA A 312 -0.29 16.33 -11.73
N LEU A 313 -0.84 15.52 -12.65
CA LEU A 313 -0.29 14.21 -13.02
C LEU A 313 1.00 14.32 -13.86
N ARG A 314 1.22 15.39 -14.62
CA ARG A 314 2.41 15.56 -15.48
C ARG A 314 3.75 15.55 -14.75
N HIS A 315 3.76 15.76 -13.43
CA HIS A 315 4.96 15.79 -12.59
C HIS A 315 5.19 14.47 -11.83
N ILE A 316 4.41 13.43 -12.12
CA ILE A 316 4.53 12.16 -11.42
C ILE A 316 5.46 11.25 -12.21
N ASP A 317 6.69 11.11 -11.70
CA ASP A 317 7.60 10.08 -12.15
C ASP A 317 7.03 8.69 -11.84
N GLY A 318 7.21 7.74 -12.77
CA GLY A 318 6.51 6.45 -12.80
C GLY A 318 6.32 5.78 -11.43
N THR A 319 5.06 5.57 -11.03
CA THR A 319 4.75 4.98 -9.73
C THR A 319 4.87 3.47 -9.79
N SER A 320 5.88 2.91 -9.15
CA SER A 320 6.04 1.46 -8.95
C SER A 320 5.07 0.87 -7.92
N THR A 321 4.21 1.70 -7.32
CA THR A 321 3.28 1.26 -6.29
C THR A 321 2.03 0.60 -6.90
N PRO A 322 1.60 -0.56 -6.37
CA PRO A 322 0.48 -1.34 -6.92
C PRO A 322 -0.90 -0.65 -6.81
N TYR A 323 -1.00 0.44 -6.05
CA TYR A 323 -2.27 1.02 -5.63
C TYR A 323 -2.74 2.23 -6.46
N ALA A 324 -1.94 2.66 -7.46
CA ALA A 324 -2.24 3.77 -8.38
C ALA A 324 -2.92 4.98 -7.70
N VAL A 325 -2.52 5.29 -6.46
CA VAL A 325 -3.19 6.27 -5.60
C VAL A 325 -3.30 7.64 -6.27
N PRO A 326 -2.28 8.16 -7.00
CA PRO A 326 -2.42 9.44 -7.67
C PRO A 326 -3.49 9.44 -8.76
N ALA A 327 -3.65 8.33 -9.48
CA ALA A 327 -4.70 8.20 -10.48
C ALA A 327 -6.09 8.14 -9.81
N ALA A 328 -6.22 7.44 -8.69
CA ALA A 328 -7.47 7.41 -7.91
C ALA A 328 -7.84 8.80 -7.37
N LEU A 329 -6.86 9.57 -6.87
CA LEU A 329 -7.06 10.95 -6.42
C LEU A 329 -7.42 11.89 -7.59
N ALA A 330 -6.77 11.73 -8.75
CA ALA A 330 -7.13 12.46 -9.95
C ALA A 330 -8.57 12.16 -10.41
N ALA A 331 -8.99 10.89 -10.35
CA ALA A 331 -10.36 10.50 -10.67
C ALA A 331 -11.39 11.06 -9.69
N LEU A 332 -11.05 11.15 -8.40
CA LEU A 332 -11.90 11.77 -7.36
C LEU A 332 -12.19 13.26 -7.63
N LYS A 333 -11.27 13.98 -8.31
CA LYS A 333 -11.47 15.40 -8.66
C LYS A 333 -12.58 15.62 -9.69
N ILE A 334 -12.85 14.64 -10.54
CA ILE A 334 -13.87 14.79 -11.59
C ILE A 334 -15.27 15.05 -10.99
N PRO A 335 -15.80 14.19 -10.10
CA PRO A 335 -17.09 14.47 -9.47
C PRO A 335 -17.05 15.68 -8.53
N LEU A 336 -15.93 15.96 -7.87
CA LEU A 336 -15.82 17.16 -7.03
C LEU A 336 -15.92 18.44 -7.87
N GLY A 337 -15.22 18.53 -9.00
CA GLY A 337 -15.30 19.71 -9.87
C GLY A 337 -16.69 19.92 -10.48
N ALA A 338 -17.39 18.83 -10.79
CA ALA A 338 -18.80 18.90 -11.19
C ALA A 338 -19.69 19.49 -10.07
N LEU A 339 -19.53 18.98 -8.84
CA LEU A 339 -20.28 19.45 -7.68
C LEU A 339 -19.94 20.91 -7.33
N THR A 340 -18.66 21.29 -7.33
CA THR A 340 -18.24 22.66 -7.03
C THR A 340 -18.72 23.65 -8.08
N ALA A 341 -18.77 23.27 -9.35
CA ALA A 341 -19.35 24.11 -10.40
C ALA A 341 -20.83 24.36 -10.18
N VAL A 342 -21.63 23.31 -9.94
CA VAL A 342 -23.08 23.46 -9.72
C VAL A 342 -23.38 24.24 -8.45
N LEU A 343 -22.77 23.85 -7.32
CA LEU A 343 -22.97 24.54 -6.03
C LEU A 343 -22.45 25.98 -6.07
N GLY A 344 -21.30 26.21 -6.69
CA GLY A 344 -20.73 27.53 -6.84
C GLY A 344 -21.62 28.44 -7.67
N LEU A 345 -22.17 27.98 -8.78
CA LEU A 345 -23.13 28.76 -9.57
C LEU A 345 -24.42 29.08 -8.78
N LEU A 346 -24.93 28.13 -7.99
CA LEU A 346 -26.08 28.38 -7.11
C LEU A 346 -25.77 29.48 -6.07
N VAL A 347 -24.57 29.48 -5.50
CA VAL A 347 -24.11 30.52 -4.55
C VAL A 347 -23.93 31.86 -5.26
N LEU A 348 -23.26 31.90 -6.42
CA LEU A 348 -23.07 33.13 -7.19
C LEU A 348 -24.41 33.77 -7.57
N ARG A 349 -25.41 32.93 -7.85
CA ARG A 349 -26.77 33.35 -8.19
C ARG A 349 -27.59 33.85 -6.99
N SER A 350 -27.12 33.62 -5.76
CA SER A 350 -27.78 34.14 -4.55
C SER A 350 -27.44 35.60 -4.23
N GLU A 351 -26.64 36.27 -5.08
CA GLU A 351 -26.09 37.63 -4.89
C GLU A 351 -25.80 37.99 -3.42
N PRO A 352 -24.94 37.24 -2.72
CA PRO A 352 -24.56 37.59 -1.35
C PRO A 352 -23.66 38.84 -1.40
N GLY A 353 -24.27 40.03 -1.38
CA GLY A 353 -23.56 41.32 -1.22
C GLY A 353 -23.57 42.28 -2.42
N GLY A 354 -24.40 42.06 -3.46
CA GLY A 354 -24.61 43.05 -4.54
C GLY A 354 -23.40 43.28 -5.46
N ILE A 355 -22.48 42.31 -5.55
CA ILE A 355 -21.34 42.36 -6.47
C ILE A 355 -21.78 41.76 -7.81
N ASP A 356 -21.89 42.59 -8.85
CA ASP A 356 -22.16 42.12 -10.21
C ASP A 356 -20.90 41.48 -10.81
N LEU A 357 -20.90 40.14 -10.87
CA LEU A 357 -19.80 39.34 -11.44
C LEU A 357 -19.86 39.21 -12.96
N GLY A 358 -20.71 40.00 -13.63
CA GLY A 358 -20.83 39.99 -15.09
C GLY A 358 -21.43 38.68 -15.61
N LEU A 359 -22.42 38.13 -14.91
CA LEU A 359 -23.14 36.90 -15.29
C LEU A 359 -24.15 37.14 -16.44
N SER A 360 -23.91 38.17 -17.25
CA SER A 360 -24.83 38.71 -18.25
C SER A 360 -24.89 37.91 -19.55
N SER A 361 -24.11 36.83 -19.69
CA SER A 361 -24.16 35.95 -20.87
C SER A 361 -24.07 34.46 -20.51
N PRO A 362 -24.68 33.56 -21.31
CA PRO A 362 -24.56 32.12 -21.09
C PRO A 362 -23.10 31.67 -21.10
N GLY A 363 -22.29 32.25 -21.99
CA GLY A 363 -20.85 31.98 -22.07
C GLY A 363 -20.11 32.34 -20.78
N ALA A 364 -20.46 33.46 -20.14
CA ALA A 364 -19.85 33.85 -18.86
C ALA A 364 -20.22 32.87 -17.72
N LEU A 365 -21.48 32.43 -17.64
CA LEU A 365 -21.92 31.39 -16.69
C LEU A 365 -21.15 30.08 -16.88
N LEU A 366 -21.00 29.63 -18.14
CA LEU A 366 -20.26 28.41 -18.47
C LEU A 366 -18.76 28.55 -18.18
N ALA A 367 -18.17 29.73 -18.42
CA ALA A 367 -16.78 30.02 -18.07
C ALA A 367 -16.56 29.98 -16.55
N TRP A 368 -17.50 30.53 -15.77
CA TRP A 368 -17.49 30.43 -14.30
C TRP A 368 -17.63 28.97 -13.84
N ALA A 369 -18.44 28.14 -14.51
CA ALA A 369 -18.52 26.70 -14.21
C ALA A 369 -17.16 26.00 -14.34
N VAL A 370 -16.41 26.29 -15.41
CA VAL A 370 -15.04 25.78 -15.60
C VAL A 370 -14.11 26.31 -14.51
N ALA A 371 -14.14 27.60 -14.23
CA ALA A 371 -13.29 28.24 -13.22
C ALA A 371 -13.54 27.65 -11.81
N LEU A 372 -14.80 27.45 -11.44
CA LEU A 372 -15.22 26.81 -10.18
C LEU A 372 -14.83 25.33 -10.12
N GLY A 373 -14.87 24.64 -11.27
CA GLY A 373 -14.35 23.28 -11.42
C GLY A 373 -12.84 23.18 -11.19
N VAL A 374 -12.06 24.15 -11.68
CA VAL A 374 -10.61 24.26 -11.38
C VAL A 374 -10.38 24.64 -9.91
N SER A 375 -11.20 25.52 -9.35
CA SER A 375 -11.06 26.05 -7.99
C SER A 375 -11.27 25.00 -6.89
N GLN A 376 -11.73 23.80 -7.23
CA GLN A 376 -11.86 22.70 -6.27
C GLN A 376 -10.53 22.34 -5.58
N GLU A 377 -9.38 22.73 -6.14
CA GLU A 377 -8.07 22.49 -5.54
C GLU A 377 -7.96 23.05 -4.11
N LEU A 378 -8.68 24.14 -3.80
CA LEU A 378 -8.74 24.68 -2.43
C LEU A 378 -9.30 23.66 -1.43
N PHE A 379 -10.24 22.81 -1.86
CA PHE A 379 -10.86 21.79 -1.02
C PHE A 379 -10.12 20.46 -1.06
N THR A 380 -9.51 20.08 -2.20
CA THR A 380 -8.84 18.77 -2.35
C THR A 380 -7.39 18.75 -1.89
N HIS A 381 -6.77 19.91 -1.65
CA HIS A 381 -5.35 20.01 -1.30
C HIS A 381 -4.97 19.14 -0.09
N LEU A 382 -5.78 19.10 0.97
CA LEU A 382 -5.49 18.30 2.16
C LEU A 382 -5.50 16.78 1.88
N VAL A 383 -6.45 16.33 1.05
CA VAL A 383 -6.55 14.92 0.65
C VAL A 383 -5.37 14.53 -0.24
N ASP A 384 -4.98 15.42 -1.17
CA ASP A 384 -3.81 15.25 -2.03
C ASP A 384 -2.52 15.18 -1.22
N LEU A 385 -2.33 16.09 -0.25
CA LEU A 385 -1.18 16.08 0.66
C LEU A 385 -1.11 14.78 1.45
N ARG A 386 -2.25 14.29 1.95
CA ARG A 386 -2.30 13.04 2.71
C ARG A 386 -1.95 11.84 1.82
N GLY A 387 -2.45 11.83 0.59
CA GLY A 387 -2.12 10.79 -0.39
C GLY A 387 -0.64 10.74 -0.71
N ARG A 388 -0.01 11.89 -0.95
CA ARG A 388 1.44 12.00 -1.18
C ARG A 388 2.25 11.49 0.02
N ALA A 389 1.91 11.94 1.23
CA ALA A 389 2.60 11.49 2.44
C ALA A 389 2.50 9.98 2.68
N LEU A 390 1.37 9.35 2.31
CA LEU A 390 1.19 7.91 2.40
C LEU A 390 1.96 7.15 1.33
N LEU A 391 2.02 7.69 0.10
CA LEU A 391 2.84 7.13 -0.97
C LEU A 391 4.34 7.20 -0.65
N ASP A 392 4.81 8.33 -0.14
CA ASP A 392 6.21 8.51 0.26
C ASP A 392 6.63 7.52 1.36
N ALA A 393 5.68 7.08 2.20
CA ALA A 393 5.93 6.07 3.23
C ALA A 393 6.11 4.65 2.67
N VAL A 394 5.72 4.39 1.41
CA VAL A 394 5.73 3.06 0.77
C VAL A 394 6.58 3.04 -0.51
N ALA A 395 6.91 4.20 -1.07
CA ALA A 395 7.70 4.31 -2.28
C ALA A 395 9.07 3.62 -2.12
N PRO A 396 9.48 2.76 -3.07
CA PRO A 396 10.83 2.21 -3.11
C PRO A 396 11.83 3.33 -3.40
N LYS A 397 12.31 4.04 -2.37
CA LYS A 397 13.43 4.96 -2.53
C LYS A 397 14.68 4.13 -2.76
N ALA A 398 15.12 4.04 -4.03
CA ALA A 398 16.26 3.30 -4.56
C ALA A 398 16.89 2.40 -3.50
N ALA A 399 16.34 1.18 -3.36
CA ALA A 399 16.86 0.22 -2.42
C ALA A 399 18.32 -0.04 -2.80
N SER A 400 19.23 0.17 -1.84
CA SER A 400 20.46 -0.59 -1.85
C SER A 400 20.02 -2.06 -1.81
N THR A 401 20.22 -2.81 -2.89
CA THR A 401 20.12 -4.27 -2.88
C THR A 401 21.08 -4.76 -1.79
N PRO A 402 20.72 -5.76 -0.95
CA PRO A 402 21.72 -6.38 -0.09
C PRO A 402 22.90 -6.75 -0.99
N PRO A 403 24.16 -6.42 -0.61
CA PRO A 403 25.29 -6.75 -1.45
C PRO A 403 25.20 -8.25 -1.75
N ALA A 404 25.29 -8.62 -3.03
CA ALA A 404 25.54 -10.01 -3.38
C ALA A 404 26.79 -10.39 -2.60
N THR A 405 26.65 -11.19 -1.55
CA THR A 405 27.78 -11.62 -0.77
C THR A 405 28.66 -12.38 -1.75
N ALA A 406 29.82 -11.82 -2.06
CA ALA A 406 30.73 -12.42 -3.02
C ALA A 406 31.08 -13.83 -2.51
N PRO A 407 30.95 -14.89 -3.32
CA PRO A 407 31.58 -16.15 -2.99
C PRO A 407 33.09 -15.90 -2.95
N ALA A 408 33.70 -16.26 -1.81
CA ALA A 408 35.14 -16.19 -1.61
C ALA A 408 35.87 -17.25 -2.44
#